data_AF-X0XM96-F1
#
_entry.id   AF-X0XM96-F1
#
_cell.length_a   1.000
_cell.length_b   1.000
_cell.length_c   1.000
_cell.angle_alpha   90.00
_cell.angle_beta   90.00
_cell.angle_gamma   90.00
#
_symmetry.space_group_name_H-M   'P 1'
#
loop_
_entity.id
_entity.type
_entity.pdbx_description
1 polymer ?
#
loop_
_entity_poly.entity_id
_entity_poly.type
_entity_poly.pdbx_seq_one_letter_code
_entity_poly.pdbx_strand_id
1 'polypeptide(L)'
;MVKREKVRVAIIGVGNCASSLVQGVRFYKDAPDDAFVPGLMHVNLGGYHVRDIEFTAAFDIDQNKVGLDLAEAIWQPPNNTIKFVDVPRLGVPVSRGMTHDGLGKYLSQVITKAPGATADIVRIL
;
A
#
# COMPACT_ATOMS: atom_id res chain seq x y z
N MET A 1 10.12 -25.14 13.25
CA MET A 1 9.35 -23.88 13.44
C MET A 1 8.25 -23.87 12.40
N VAL A 2 6.98 -23.75 12.80
CA VAL A 2 5.86 -23.64 11.85
C VAL A 2 6.07 -22.34 11.07
N LYS A 3 6.16 -22.44 9.74
CA LYS A 3 6.25 -21.28 8.84
C LYS A 3 4.93 -20.52 9.00
N ARG A 4 4.94 -19.39 9.72
CA ARG A 4 3.75 -18.52 9.82
C ARG A 4 3.40 -18.05 8.42
N GLU A 5 2.19 -18.33 7.98
CA GLU A 5 1.72 -17.93 6.67
C GLU A 5 1.59 -16.40 6.63
N LYS A 6 2.20 -15.78 5.63
CA LYS A 6 2.05 -14.35 5.37
C LYS A 6 0.77 -14.11 4.57
N VAL A 7 0.09 -13.02 4.90
CA VAL A 7 -1.00 -12.49 4.08
C VAL A 7 -0.36 -11.60 3.02
N ARG A 8 -0.15 -12.15 1.82
CA ARG A 8 0.39 -11.40 0.67
C ARG A 8 -0.67 -10.42 0.17
N VAL A 9 -0.37 -9.13 0.24
CA VAL A 9 -1.29 -8.04 -0.12
C VAL A 9 -0.76 -7.29 -1.33
N ALA A 10 -1.63 -7.11 -2.32
CA ALA A 10 -1.42 -6.19 -3.43
C ALA A 10 -2.27 -4.93 -3.24
N ILE A 11 -1.68 -3.75 -3.50
CA ILE A 11 -2.40 -2.46 -3.45
C ILE A 11 -2.69 -1.99 -4.87
N ILE A 12 -3.95 -1.67 -5.16
CA ILE A 12 -4.36 -1.02 -6.42
C ILE A 12 -4.89 0.38 -6.06
N GLY A 13 -4.15 1.41 -6.49
CA GLY A 13 -4.37 2.79 -6.10
C GLY A 13 -3.62 3.13 -4.80
N VAL A 14 -2.46 3.78 -4.93
CA VAL A 14 -1.59 4.18 -3.82
C VAL A 14 -2.03 5.56 -3.30
N GLY A 15 -3.29 5.65 -2.87
CA GLY A 15 -3.92 6.86 -2.32
C GLY A 15 -3.70 7.05 -0.82
N ASN A 16 -4.43 7.99 -0.21
CA ASN A 16 -4.42 8.22 1.24
C ASN A 16 -4.75 6.96 2.05
N CYS A 17 -5.73 6.15 1.62
CA CYS A 17 -6.06 4.90 2.30
C CYS A 17 -4.89 3.91 2.29
N ALA A 18 -4.18 3.79 1.16
CA ALA A 18 -2.98 2.96 1.08
C ALA A 18 -1.87 3.49 1.98
N SER A 19 -1.68 4.82 2.03
CA SER A 19 -0.72 5.45 2.95
C SER A 19 -1.02 5.11 4.41
N SER A 20 -2.27 5.31 4.86
CA SER A 20 -2.67 4.98 6.23
C SER A 20 -2.58 3.48 6.54
N LEU A 21 -2.86 2.60 5.57
CA LEU A 21 -2.72 1.14 5.74
C LEU A 21 -1.25 0.73 5.90
N VAL A 22 -0.37 1.17 5.00
CA VAL A 22 1.07 0.84 5.05
C VAL A 22 1.70 1.37 6.34
N GLN A 23 1.35 2.60 6.73
CA GLN A 23 1.75 3.16 8.01
C GLN A 23 1.21 2.33 9.19
N GLY A 24 -0.08 1.97 9.19
CA GLY A 24 -0.71 1.20 10.25
C GLY A 24 -0.07 -0.17 10.47
N VAL A 25 0.22 -0.89 9.39
CA VAL A 25 0.95 -2.17 9.44
C VAL A 25 2.33 -1.96 10.06
N ARG A 26 3.05 -0.92 9.68
CA ARG A 26 4.38 -0.60 10.24
C ARG A 26 4.29 -0.24 11.73
N PHE A 27 3.33 0.58 12.12
CA PHE A 27 3.19 1.12 13.46
C PHE A 27 2.79 0.04 14.47
N TYR A 28 1.85 -0.85 14.10
CA TYR A 28 1.34 -1.90 14.99
C TYR A 28 2.03 -3.27 14.81
N LYS A 29 3.11 -3.36 14.03
CA LYS A 29 3.80 -4.63 13.78
C LYS A 29 4.30 -5.32 15.05
N ASP A 30 4.60 -4.56 16.11
CA ASP A 30 5.12 -5.10 17.38
C ASP A 30 4.11 -5.04 18.53
N ALA A 31 2.84 -4.74 18.23
CA ALA A 31 1.77 -4.76 19.23
C ALA A 31 1.64 -6.18 19.84
N PRO A 32 1.45 -6.33 21.15
CA PRO A 32 1.12 -7.62 21.77
C PRO A 32 -0.18 -8.19 21.20
N ASP A 33 -0.28 -9.52 21.11
CA ASP A 33 -1.42 -10.23 20.53
C ASP A 33 -2.77 -9.87 21.20
N ASP A 34 -2.75 -9.56 22.49
CA ASP A 34 -3.90 -9.22 23.34
C ASP A 34 -4.07 -7.70 23.58
N ALA A 35 -3.25 -6.86 22.94
CA ALA A 35 -3.32 -5.43 23.12
C ALA A 35 -4.60 -4.83 22.52
N PHE A 36 -5.21 -3.89 23.26
CA PHE A 36 -6.25 -3.04 22.70
C PHE A 36 -5.63 -1.99 21.76
N VAL A 37 -5.99 -2.06 20.49
CA VAL A 37 -5.58 -1.10 19.45
C VAL A 37 -6.83 -0.43 18.87
N PRO A 38 -6.99 0.90 19.01
CA PRO A 38 -8.13 1.61 18.44
C PRO A 38 -8.29 1.34 16.93
N GLY A 39 -9.48 0.90 16.52
CA GLY A 39 -9.80 0.60 15.12
C GLY A 39 -9.48 -0.83 14.67
N LEU A 40 -8.80 -1.64 15.48
CA LEU A 40 -8.63 -3.07 15.25
C LEU A 40 -9.51 -3.86 16.22
N MET A 41 -10.27 -4.83 15.71
CA MET A 41 -10.99 -5.78 16.57
C MET A 41 -10.02 -6.71 17.31
N HIS A 42 -8.95 -7.14 16.62
CA HIS A 42 -7.91 -8.02 17.16
C HIS A 42 -6.55 -7.67 16.54
N VAL A 43 -5.48 -7.68 17.34
CA VAL A 43 -4.10 -7.56 16.82
C VAL A 43 -3.68 -8.85 16.12
N ASN A 44 -4.11 -10.00 16.66
CA ASN A 44 -3.97 -11.32 16.07
C ASN A 44 -5.36 -11.90 15.77
N LEU A 45 -5.71 -12.00 14.49
CA LEU A 45 -6.99 -12.53 14.03
C LEU A 45 -6.79 -13.92 13.41
N GLY A 46 -7.28 -14.96 14.09
CA GLY A 46 -7.20 -16.33 13.57
C GLY A 46 -5.78 -16.84 13.34
N GLY A 47 -4.80 -16.34 14.08
CA GLY A 47 -3.38 -16.67 13.93
C GLY A 47 -2.58 -15.70 13.06
N TYR A 48 -3.25 -14.75 12.39
CA TYR A 48 -2.61 -13.69 11.60
C TYR A 48 -2.45 -12.43 12.43
N HIS A 49 -1.22 -12.09 12.78
CA HIS A 49 -0.92 -10.82 13.42
C HIS A 49 -0.81 -9.71 12.36
N VAL A 50 -1.05 -8.44 12.72
CA VAL A 50 -0.74 -7.28 11.87
C VAL A 50 0.61 -7.38 11.12
N ARG A 51 1.68 -7.89 11.75
CA ARG A 51 3.01 -8.08 11.14
C ARG A 51 3.08 -9.15 10.04
N ASP A 52 2.01 -9.93 9.89
CA ASP A 52 1.89 -10.98 8.88
C ASP A 52 1.31 -10.45 7.58
N ILE A 53 0.84 -9.20 7.54
CA ILE A 53 0.56 -8.48 6.30
C ILE A 53 1.89 -8.18 5.60
N GLU A 54 2.07 -8.74 4.41
CA GLU A 54 3.24 -8.54 3.56
C GLU A 54 2.79 -7.90 2.25
N PHE A 55 3.18 -6.65 2.01
CA PHE A 55 2.93 -6.00 0.73
C PHE A 55 3.85 -6.63 -0.31
N THR A 56 3.28 -7.19 -1.38
CA THR A 56 4.06 -7.88 -2.43
C THR A 56 3.90 -7.25 -3.80
N ALA A 57 2.89 -6.40 -4.00
CA ALA A 57 2.69 -5.66 -5.24
C ALA A 57 1.96 -4.34 -4.97
N ALA A 58 2.23 -3.34 -5.81
CA ALA A 58 1.51 -2.09 -5.79
C ALA A 58 1.31 -1.57 -7.22
N PHE A 59 0.18 -0.92 -7.46
CA PHE A 59 -0.18 -0.38 -8.77
C PHE A 59 -0.77 1.01 -8.62
N ASP A 60 -0.34 1.93 -9.49
CA ASP A 60 -0.94 3.27 -9.61
C ASP A 60 -0.91 3.73 -11.08
N ILE A 61 -1.56 4.85 -11.35
CA ILE A 61 -1.61 5.49 -12.66
C ILE A 61 -0.94 6.88 -12.66
N ASP A 62 -0.63 7.44 -11.51
CA ASP A 62 0.04 8.73 -11.37
C ASP A 62 1.53 8.59 -11.70
N GLN A 63 2.03 9.44 -12.60
CA GLN A 63 3.46 9.49 -12.97
C GLN A 63 4.38 9.74 -11.78
N ASN A 64 3.90 10.42 -10.74
CA ASN A 64 4.71 10.72 -9.56
C ASN A 64 4.87 9.50 -8.64
N LYS A 65 4.06 8.45 -8.82
CA LYS A 65 4.05 7.25 -7.97
C LYS A 65 4.63 6.05 -8.69
N VAL A 66 4.32 5.88 -9.97
CA VAL A 66 4.78 4.73 -10.77
C VAL A 66 6.31 4.72 -10.84
N GLY A 67 6.91 3.57 -10.55
CA GLY A 67 8.35 3.34 -10.53
C GLY A 67 9.03 3.56 -9.16
N LEU A 68 8.35 4.23 -8.21
CA LEU A 68 8.87 4.40 -6.86
C LEU A 68 8.64 3.15 -6.00
N ASP A 69 9.41 3.03 -4.91
CA ASP A 69 9.09 2.07 -3.86
C ASP A 69 7.76 2.45 -3.18
N LEU A 70 6.96 1.46 -2.76
CA LEU A 70 5.71 1.71 -2.05
C LEU A 70 5.91 2.61 -0.82
N ALA A 71 7.02 2.47 -0.09
CA ALA A 71 7.33 3.32 1.07
C ALA A 71 7.53 4.80 0.70
N GLU A 72 7.88 5.09 -0.55
CA GLU A 72 8.06 6.46 -1.06
C GLU A 72 6.78 6.97 -1.72
N ALA A 73 6.11 6.12 -2.52
CA ALA A 73 4.90 6.46 -3.27
C ALA A 73 3.73 6.86 -2.36
N ILE A 74 3.62 6.29 -1.15
CA ILE A 74 2.57 6.67 -0.18
C ILE A 74 2.65 8.14 0.26
N TRP A 75 3.79 8.80 0.09
CA TRP A 75 4.02 10.21 0.43
C TRP A 75 3.89 11.17 -0.74
N GLN A 76 3.72 10.65 -1.96
CA GLN A 76 3.61 11.50 -3.14
C GLN A 76 2.25 12.19 -3.20
N PRO A 77 2.20 13.50 -3.49
CA PRO A 77 0.95 14.21 -3.76
C PRO A 77 0.11 13.46 -4.82
N PRO A 78 -1.22 13.52 -4.76
CA PRO A 78 -2.04 14.33 -3.84
C PRO A 78 -2.29 13.65 -2.48
N ASN A 79 -1.54 12.60 -2.11
CA ASN A 79 -1.65 12.05 -0.76
C ASN A 79 -1.25 13.12 0.26
N ASN A 80 -2.04 13.23 1.31
CA ASN A 80 -1.91 14.24 2.36
C ASN A 80 -2.48 13.76 3.71
N THR A 81 -2.66 12.45 3.87
CA THR A 81 -3.04 11.87 5.15
C THR A 81 -1.98 12.13 6.21
N ILE A 82 -2.38 12.08 7.49
CA ILE A 82 -1.47 12.27 8.61
C ILE A 82 -0.32 11.25 8.57
N LYS A 83 0.90 11.73 8.82
CA LYS A 83 2.09 10.89 9.01
C LYS A 83 2.24 10.60 10.50
N PHE A 84 2.13 9.33 10.89
CA PHE A 84 2.27 8.88 12.28
C PHE A 84 3.38 7.84 12.49
N VAL A 85 4.02 7.38 11.40
CA VAL A 85 5.21 6.53 11.47
C VAL A 85 6.06 6.69 10.22
N ASP A 86 7.36 6.54 10.35
CA ASP A 86 8.26 6.36 9.21
C ASP A 86 8.17 4.93 8.67
N VAL A 87 8.03 4.83 7.35
CA VAL A 87 7.99 3.54 6.64
C VAL A 87 9.34 3.35 5.95
N PRO A 88 10.14 2.34 6.35
CA PRO A 88 11.38 2.04 5.65
C PRO A 88 11.06 1.45 4.27
N ARG A 89 12.05 1.49 3.37
CA ARG A 89 11.95 0.89 2.03
C ARG A 89 11.41 -0.54 2.10
N LEU A 90 10.38 -0.82 1.30
CA LEU A 90 9.67 -2.11 1.32
C LEU A 90 10.17 -3.08 0.25
N GLY A 91 10.87 -2.59 -0.79
CA GLY A 91 11.27 -3.40 -1.93
C GLY A 91 10.12 -3.70 -2.89
N VAL A 92 9.03 -2.92 -2.82
CA VAL A 92 7.79 -3.14 -3.58
C VAL A 92 7.64 -1.98 -4.57
N PRO A 93 8.09 -2.11 -5.83
CA PRO A 93 7.93 -1.05 -6.81
C PRO A 93 6.45 -0.88 -7.20
N VAL A 94 6.01 0.37 -7.31
CA VAL A 94 4.68 0.70 -7.83
C VAL A 94 4.69 0.52 -9.34
N SER A 95 3.98 -0.51 -9.81
CA SER A 95 3.86 -0.84 -11.22
C SER A 95 2.78 0.01 -11.90
N ARG A 96 2.91 0.19 -13.22
CA ARG A 96 1.92 0.93 -14.01
C ARG A 96 0.61 0.12 -14.10
N GLY A 97 -0.41 0.53 -13.36
CA GLY A 97 -1.74 -0.10 -13.40
C GLY A 97 -2.49 0.16 -14.71
N MET A 98 -3.69 -0.39 -14.90
CA MET A 98 -4.56 -0.01 -16.02
C MET A 98 -5.39 1.22 -15.64
N THR A 99 -5.50 2.22 -16.53
CA THR A 99 -6.23 3.46 -16.19
C THR A 99 -7.74 3.31 -16.30
N HIS A 100 -8.25 2.70 -17.37
CA HIS A 100 -9.68 2.59 -17.66
C HIS A 100 -10.46 3.88 -17.33
N ASP A 101 -11.50 3.78 -16.52
CA ASP A 101 -12.34 4.85 -15.99
C ASP A 101 -11.89 5.36 -14.61
N GLY A 102 -10.74 4.90 -14.10
CA GLY A 102 -10.19 5.25 -12.79
C GLY A 102 -9.66 6.70 -12.67
N LEU A 103 -9.65 7.47 -13.76
CA LEU A 103 -9.23 8.88 -13.78
C LEU A 103 -10.38 9.79 -14.19
N GLY A 104 -11.11 10.32 -13.21
CA GLY A 104 -12.22 11.24 -13.42
C GLY A 104 -11.80 12.69 -13.74
N LYS A 105 -12.78 13.49 -14.17
CA LYS A 105 -12.63 14.90 -14.62
C LYS A 105 -11.82 15.80 -13.69
N TYR A 106 -12.01 15.67 -12.37
CA TYR A 106 -11.35 16.54 -11.40
C TYR A 106 -9.94 16.05 -11.08
N LEU A 107 -9.78 14.75 -10.87
CA LEU A 107 -8.47 14.17 -10.57
C LEU A 107 -7.51 14.30 -11.76
N SER A 108 -8.00 14.26 -13.00
CA SER A 108 -7.21 14.49 -14.21
C SER A 108 -6.62 15.90 -14.32
N GLN A 109 -7.09 16.86 -13.51
CA GLN A 109 -6.53 18.22 -13.42
C GLN A 109 -5.44 18.33 -12.36
N VAL A 110 -5.30 17.32 -11.49
CA VAL A 110 -4.39 17.32 -10.34
C VAL A 110 -3.18 16.42 -10.60
N ILE A 111 -3.40 15.25 -11.20
CA ILE A 111 -2.34 14.28 -11.47
C ILE A 111 -2.09 14.14 -12.97
N THR A 112 -0.87 13.76 -13.32
CA THR A 112 -0.54 13.39 -14.70
C THR A 112 -0.44 11.88 -14.78
N LYS A 113 -1.14 11.30 -15.75
CA LYS A 113 -1.12 9.86 -16.00
C LYS A 113 0.29 9.42 -16.43
N ALA A 114 0.82 8.40 -15.76
CA ALA A 114 2.10 7.78 -16.09
C ALA A 114 2.13 7.28 -17.54
N PRO A 115 3.20 7.59 -18.30
CA PRO A 115 3.36 7.14 -19.67
C PRO A 115 3.66 5.63 -19.74
N GLY A 116 3.67 5.08 -20.95
CA GLY A 116 4.06 3.69 -21.20
C GLY A 116 2.93 2.67 -21.10
N ALA A 117 3.30 1.40 -21.32
CA ALA A 117 2.38 0.27 -21.28
C ALA A 117 2.01 -0.09 -19.84
N THR A 118 0.81 -0.65 -19.68
CA THR A 118 0.35 -1.19 -18.40
C THR A 118 1.12 -2.47 -18.08
N ALA A 119 1.43 -2.69 -16.80
CA ALA A 119 2.10 -3.89 -16.35
C ALA A 119 1.19 -5.13 -16.48
N ASP A 120 1.80 -6.30 -16.69
CA ASP A 120 1.10 -7.58 -16.65
C ASP A 120 0.80 -7.96 -15.19
N ILE A 121 -0.38 -7.55 -14.71
CA ILE A 121 -0.80 -7.73 -13.31
C ILE A 121 -0.81 -9.22 -12.93
N VAL A 122 -1.25 -10.10 -13.84
CA VAL A 122 -1.35 -11.55 -13.55
C VAL A 122 0.02 -12.16 -13.28
N ARG A 123 1.07 -11.68 -13.98
CA ARG A 123 2.44 -12.14 -13.73
C ARG A 123 3.10 -11.54 -12.47
N ILE A 124 2.57 -10.44 -11.95
CA ILE A 124 3.15 -9.73 -10.79
C ILE A 124 2.60 -10.24 -9.45
N LEU A 125 1.36 -10.74 -9.42
CA LEU A 125 0.69 -11.28 -8.23
C LEU A 125 1.22 -12.70 -7.88
#